data_AF-A0A5X0GL00-F1
#
_entry.id   AF-A0A5X0GL00-F1
#
_cell.length_a   1.000
_cell.length_b   1.000
_cell.length_c   1.000
_cell.angle_alpha   90.00
_cell.angle_beta   90.00
_cell.angle_gamma   90.00
#
_symmetry.space_group_name_H-M   'P 1'
#
loop_
_entity.id
_entity.type
_entity.pdbx_description
1 polymer ?
#
loop_
_entity_poly.entity_id
_entity_poly.type
_entity_poly.pdbx_seq_one_letter_code
_entity_poly.pdbx_strand_id
1 'polypeptide(L)'
;MHDCFGCMHPYPAGDWYYTLHDLLGDPLFYPFLCAFGIIMGVLLSKTRDKFNIPDICIAILFVIIIILFLVLTAMLKYVLTN
;
A
#
# COMPACT_ATOMS: atom_id res chain seq x y z
N MET A 1 25.95 -3.07 -24.71
CA MET A 1 24.78 -2.23 -25.01
C MET A 1 24.17 -1.89 -23.66
N HIS A 2 24.15 -0.59 -23.30
CA HIS A 2 23.69 -0.13 -22.00
C HIS A 2 22.18 -0.37 -21.87
N ASP A 3 21.79 -1.14 -20.86
CA ASP A 3 20.40 -1.21 -20.39
C ASP A 3 20.05 0.14 -19.76
N CYS A 4 19.36 0.97 -20.55
CA CYS A 4 18.94 2.29 -20.11
C CYS A 4 17.73 2.13 -19.17
N PHE A 5 18.01 2.14 -17.86
CA PHE A 5 17.05 2.15 -16.74
C PHE A 5 16.20 3.45 -16.67
N GLY A 6 15.82 3.99 -17.82
CA GLY A 6 15.16 5.30 -17.96
C GLY A 6 14.66 5.65 -19.36
N CYS A 7 14.71 4.73 -20.33
CA CYS A 7 14.03 4.96 -21.60
C CYS A 7 12.51 4.84 -21.41
N MET A 8 11.85 5.99 -21.28
CA MET A 8 10.40 6.19 -21.28
C MET A 8 9.76 5.42 -22.45
N HIS A 9 9.25 4.23 -22.17
CA HIS A 9 8.19 3.61 -22.97
C HIS A 9 6.88 3.87 -22.22
N PRO A 10 5.81 4.36 -22.88
CA PRO A 10 4.50 4.40 -22.25
C PRO A 10 4.14 2.97 -21.89
N TYR A 11 3.99 2.71 -20.59
CA TYR A 11 3.78 1.36 -20.10
C TYR A 11 2.43 0.85 -20.66
N PRO A 12 2.39 -0.35 -21.28
CA PRO A 12 1.17 -0.88 -21.85
C PRO A 12 0.30 -1.49 -20.74
N ALA A 13 -0.93 -0.98 -20.58
CA ALA A 13 -2.04 -1.51 -19.78
C ALA A 13 -1.68 -2.69 -18.82
N GLY A 14 -0.87 -2.38 -17.80
CA GLY A 14 -0.33 -3.32 -16.80
C GLY A 14 0.52 -2.62 -15.73
N ASP A 15 0.46 -1.29 -15.71
CA ASP A 15 1.46 -0.37 -15.15
C ASP A 15 1.43 -0.31 -13.61
N TRP A 16 0.28 -0.65 -13.03
CA TRP A 16 0.10 -0.68 -11.59
C TRP A 16 0.98 -1.74 -10.93
N TYR A 17 1.26 -2.87 -11.60
CA TYR A 17 2.14 -3.92 -11.06
C TYR A 17 3.58 -3.42 -10.96
N TYR A 18 4.09 -2.74 -12.00
CA TYR A 18 5.42 -2.15 -11.97
C TYR A 18 5.52 -0.98 -11.00
N THR A 19 4.48 -0.14 -10.92
CA THR A 19 4.39 0.96 -9.95
C THR A 19 4.39 0.44 -8.51
N LEU A 20 3.66 -0.65 -8.27
CA LEU A 20 3.65 -1.35 -6.99
C LEU A 20 5.03 -1.93 -6.68
N HIS A 21 5.66 -2.61 -7.65
CA HIS A 21 6.99 -3.17 -7.48
C HIS A 21 8.05 -2.09 -7.14
N ASP A 22 8.02 -0.96 -7.84
CA ASP A 22 8.90 0.18 -7.58
C ASP A 22 8.62 0.82 -6.20
N LEU A 23 7.35 0.85 -5.78
CA LEU A 23 6.97 1.29 -4.45
C LEU A 23 7.47 0.34 -3.35
N LEU A 24 7.41 -0.98 -3.56
CA LEU A 24 7.98 -1.97 -2.63
C LEU A 24 9.52 -1.96 -2.63
N GLY A 25 10.14 -1.54 -3.73
CA GLY A 25 11.59 -1.35 -3.83
C GLY A 25 12.10 -0.11 -3.09
N ASP A 26 11.21 0.81 -2.72
CA ASP A 26 11.58 2.02 -1.98
C ASP A 26 11.90 1.69 -0.51
N PRO A 27 13.12 2.01 -0.03
CA PRO A 27 13.54 1.66 1.32
C PRO A 27 12.75 2.37 2.42
N LEU A 28 12.07 3.48 2.12
CA LEU A 28 11.23 4.23 3.05
C LEU A 28 9.78 3.71 3.07
N PHE A 29 9.35 2.98 2.05
CA PHE A 29 7.98 2.50 1.96
C PHE A 29 7.65 1.45 3.02
N TYR A 30 8.53 0.47 3.23
CA TYR A 30 8.33 -0.57 4.24
C TYR A 30 8.21 -0.02 5.68
N PRO A 31 9.12 0.85 6.18
CA PRO A 31 8.96 1.43 7.52
C PRO A 31 7.73 2.33 7.63
N PHE A 32 7.35 3.02 6.56
CA PHE A 32 6.12 3.80 6.53
C PHE A 32 4.87 2.91 6.62
N LEU A 33 4.83 1.81 5.87
CA LEU A 33 3.76 0.82 5.94
C LEU A 33 3.65 0.20 7.34
N CYS A 34 4.79 -0.11 7.98
CA CYS A 34 4.81 -0.57 9.37
C CYS A 34 4.25 0.47 10.35
N ALA A 35 4.66 1.73 10.24
CA ALA A 35 4.15 2.81 11.08
C ALA A 35 2.63 2.98 10.90
N PHE A 36 2.15 2.97 9.66
CA PHE A 36 0.72 3.01 9.34
C PHE A 36 -0.03 1.82 9.94
N GLY A 37 0.50 0.60 9.79
CA GLY A 37 -0.07 -0.61 10.35
C GLY A 37 -0.21 -0.57 11.87
N ILE A 38 0.81 -0.05 12.58
CA ILE A 38 0.76 0.11 14.05
C ILE A 38 -0.33 1.09 14.45
N ILE A 39 -0.39 2.26 13.81
CA ILE A 39 -1.41 3.30 14.11
C ILE A 39 -2.82 2.75 13.89
N MET A 40 -3.05 2.11 12.74
CA MET A 40 -4.34 1.53 12.40
C MET A 40 -4.71 0.36 13.32
N GLY A 41 -3.74 -0.48 13.69
CA GLY A 41 -3.95 -1.57 14.65
C GLY A 41 -4.42 -1.06 16.02
N VAL A 42 -3.79 0.01 16.53
CA VAL A 42 -4.21 0.65 17.80
C VAL A 42 -5.62 1.23 17.70
N LEU A 43 -5.94 1.90 16.58
CA LEU A 43 -7.27 2.47 16.36
C LEU A 43 -8.36 1.40 16.29
N LEU A 44 -8.07 0.29 15.61
CA LEU A 44 -8.99 -0.84 15.50
C LEU A 44 -9.17 -1.56 16.83
N SER A 45 -8.12 -1.72 17.64
CA SER A 45 -8.23 -2.31 18.98
C SER A 45 -9.17 -1.49 19.87
N LYS A 46 -9.03 -0.15 19.87
CA LYS A 46 -9.95 0.73 20.63
C LYS A 46 -11.39 0.62 20.14
N THR A 47 -11.58 0.47 18.83
CA THR A 47 -12.90 0.31 18.24
C THR A 47 -13.50 -1.06 18.60
N ARG A 48 -12.68 -2.12 18.62
CA ARG A 48 -13.07 -3.46 19.06
C ARG A 48 -13.60 -3.43 20.49
N ASP A 49 -12.86 -2.83 21.42
CA ASP A 49 -13.26 -2.77 22.83
C ASP A 49 -14.54 -1.94 23.03
N LYS A 50 -14.78 -0.92 22.18
CA LYS A 50 -15.98 -0.08 22.27
C LYS A 50 -17.24 -0.71 21.69
N PHE A 51 -17.11 -1.50 20.62
CA PHE A 51 -18.25 -2.08 19.89
C PHE A 51 -18.42 -3.59 20.10
N ASN A 52 -17.56 -4.21 20.92
CA ASN A 52 -17.53 -5.66 21.19
C ASN A 52 -17.54 -6.52 19.91
N ILE A 53 -16.74 -6.11 18.93
CA ILE A 53 -16.63 -6.77 17.62
C ILE A 53 -15.69 -7.98 17.75
N PRO A 54 -16.00 -9.14 17.12
CA PRO A 54 -15.11 -10.30 17.16
C PRO A 54 -13.77 -10.03 16.46
N ASP A 55 -12.70 -10.64 16.97
CA ASP A 55 -11.33 -10.45 16.49
C ASP A 55 -11.15 -10.76 15.00
N ILE A 56 -11.88 -11.75 14.48
CA ILE A 56 -11.84 -12.13 13.07
C ILE A 56 -12.31 -10.97 12.17
N CYS A 57 -13.38 -10.28 12.55
CA CYS A 57 -13.88 -9.14 11.78
C CYS A 57 -12.89 -7.97 11.78
N ILE A 58 -12.23 -7.72 12.90
CA ILE A 58 -11.20 -6.69 13.02
C ILE A 58 -9.96 -7.04 12.18
N ALA A 59 -9.51 -8.29 12.21
CA ALA A 59 -8.38 -8.75 11.41
C ALA A 59 -8.67 -8.64 9.91
N ILE A 60 -9.87 -9.04 9.46
CA ILE A 60 -10.30 -8.89 8.07
C ILE A 60 -10.33 -7.41 7.68
N LEU A 61 -10.92 -6.55 8.52
CA LEU A 61 -10.98 -5.11 8.26
C LEU A 61 -9.58 -4.49 8.18
N PHE A 62 -8.66 -4.89 9.05
CA PHE A 62 -7.28 -4.43 9.03
C PHE A 62 -6.58 -4.79 7.71
N VAL A 63 -6.71 -6.04 7.25
CA VAL A 63 -6.13 -6.50 5.97
C VAL A 63 -6.74 -5.72 4.80
N ILE A 64 -8.05 -5.49 4.80
CA ILE A 64 -8.72 -4.68 3.76
C ILE A 64 -8.16 -3.25 3.73
N ILE A 65 -7.99 -2.62 4.90
CA ILE A 65 -7.42 -1.28 5.01
C ILE A 65 -6.00 -1.24 4.45
N ILE A 66 -5.16 -2.23 4.77
CA ILE A 66 -3.80 -2.32 4.22
C ILE A 66 -3.83 -2.46 2.70
N ILE A 67 -4.66 -3.35 2.14
CA ILE A 67 -4.76 -3.53 0.70
C ILE A 67 -5.23 -2.24 0.01
N LEU A 68 -6.27 -1.59 0.55
CA LEU A 68 -6.77 -0.32 0.01
C LEU A 68 -5.69 0.76 0.02
N PHE A 69 -4.91 0.83 1.10
CA PHE A 69 -3.80 1.77 1.22
C PHE A 69 -2.70 1.50 0.18
N LEU A 70 -2.34 0.23 -0.05
CA LEU A 70 -1.38 -0.15 -1.07
C LEU A 70 -1.85 0.25 -2.47
N VAL A 71 -3.12 -0.04 -2.79
CA VAL A 71 -3.73 0.33 -4.08
C VAL A 71 -3.77 1.84 -4.25
N LEU A 72 -4.20 2.58 -3.23
CA LEU A 72 -4.26 4.05 -3.28
C LEU A 72 -2.87 4.64 -3.51
N THR A 73 -1.84 4.11 -2.85
CA THR A 73 -0.46 4.59 -3.01
C THR A 73 0.08 4.29 -4.41
N ALA A 74 -0.18 3.09 -4.94
CA ALA A 74 0.19 2.72 -6.30
C ALA A 74 -0.50 3.63 -7.34
N MET A 75 -1.80 3.88 -7.17
CA MET A 75 -2.57 4.77 -8.06
C MET A 75 -2.11 6.22 -7.96
N LEU A 76 -1.82 6.72 -6.74
CA LEU A 76 -1.32 8.07 -6.53
C LEU A 76 0.03 8.26 -7.26
N LYS A 77 0.96 7.31 -7.10
CA LYS A 77 2.25 7.33 -7.78
C LYS A 77 2.09 7.26 -9.31
N TYR A 78 1.18 6.44 -9.80
CA TYR A 78 0.84 6.37 -11.23
C TYR A 78 0.35 7.72 -11.77
N VAL A 79 -0.59 8.37 -11.07
CA VAL A 79 -1.12 9.70 -11.47
C VAL A 79 -0.05 10.79 -11.39
N LEU A 80 0.86 10.74 -10.40
CA LEU A 80 1.95 11.72 -10.28
C LEU A 80 3.05 11.57 -11.33
N THR A 81 3.16 10.40 -11.96
CA THR A 81 4.23 10.08 -12.92
C THR A 81 3.79 10.29 -14.38
N ASN A 82 2.48 10.44 -14.62
CA ASN A 82 1.86 10.62 -15.95
C ASN A 82 1.39 12.07 -16.14
#